data_AF-A0A966F265-F1
#
_entry.id   AF-A0A966F265-F1
#
_cell.length_a   1.000
_cell.length_b   1.000
_cell.length_c   1.000
_cell.angle_alpha   90.00
_cell.angle_beta   90.00
_cell.angle_gamma   90.00
#
_symmetry.space_group_name_H-M   'P 1'
#
loop_
_entity.id
_entity.type
_entity.pdbx_description
1 polymer ?
#
loop_
_entity_poly.entity_id
_entity_poly.type
_entity_poly.pdbx_seq_one_letter_code
_entity_poly.pdbx_strand_id
1 'polypeptide(L)'
;MDGKTGSHRMWVDLMITAPITLFLLWLYRYSVPSSAPAWLLRFDALLFVVTAASVVLIIVLGHHLIEYPGMGLNVMLVAFAYCTLVTLLGIGWGVRWLWRERAG
;
A
#
# COMPACT_ATOMS: atom_id res chain seq x y z
N MET A 1 -1.86 22.96 20.46
CA MET A 1 -1.89 21.52 20.78
C MET A 1 -0.61 20.89 20.21
N ASP A 2 0.08 20.09 21.01
CA ASP A 2 1.49 19.73 20.84
C ASP A 2 1.81 19.00 19.52
N GLY A 3 2.61 19.62 18.65
CA GLY A 3 3.14 19.01 17.42
C GLY A 3 3.95 17.73 17.67
N LYS A 4 4.47 17.53 18.89
CA LYS A 4 5.17 16.30 19.29
C LYS A 4 4.23 15.08 19.34
N THR A 5 2.99 15.26 19.78
CA THR A 5 2.00 14.17 19.86
C THR A 5 1.48 13.73 18.50
N GLY A 6 1.32 14.65 17.54
CA GLY A 6 0.90 14.32 16.17
C GLY A 6 1.97 13.52 15.43
N SER A 7 3.23 13.97 15.50
CA SER A 7 4.36 13.26 14.89
C SER A 7 4.53 11.84 15.43
N HIS A 8 4.45 11.65 16.76
CA HIS A 8 4.56 10.32 17.37
C HIS A 8 3.47 9.36 16.89
N ARG A 9 2.22 9.81 16.78
CA ARG A 9 1.09 8.99 16.31
C ARG A 9 1.26 8.56 14.84
N MET A 10 1.70 9.47 13.99
CA MET A 10 2.01 9.17 12.59
C MET A 10 3.10 8.09 12.47
N TRP A 11 4.17 8.20 13.26
CA TRP A 11 5.23 7.19 13.29
C TRP A 11 4.72 5.82 13.75
N VAL A 12 3.87 5.79 14.78
CA VAL A 12 3.24 4.55 15.24
C VAL A 12 2.41 3.90 14.12
N ASP A 13 1.59 4.66 13.41
CA ASP A 13 0.78 4.14 12.29
C ASP A 13 1.67 3.58 11.17
N LEU A 14 2.77 4.27 10.84
CA LEU A 14 3.76 3.78 9.86
C LEU A 14 4.42 2.48 10.32
N MET A 15 4.79 2.37 11.60
CA MET A 15 5.39 1.14 12.13
C MET A 15 4.41 -0.03 12.18
N ILE A 16 3.14 0.22 12.50
CA ILE A 16 2.09 -0.80 12.51
C ILE A 16 1.75 -1.28 11.09
N THR A 17 1.73 -0.36 10.12
CA THR A 17 1.41 -0.70 8.72
C THR A 17 2.58 -1.33 7.98
N ALA A 18 3.83 -1.00 8.33
CA ALA A 18 5.03 -1.52 7.67
C ALA A 18 5.08 -3.05 7.51
N PRO A 19 4.90 -3.90 8.56
CA PRO A 19 5.05 -5.34 8.41
C PRO A 19 4.05 -5.95 7.42
N ILE A 20 2.79 -5.50 7.47
CA ILE A 20 1.75 -5.97 6.55
C ILE A 20 2.03 -5.50 5.12
N THR A 21 2.41 -4.23 4.96
CA THR A 21 2.79 -3.67 3.65
C THR A 21 3.97 -4.42 3.04
N LEU A 22 5.04 -4.65 3.80
CA LEU A 22 6.22 -5.38 3.35
C LEU A 22 5.88 -6.84 3.00
N PHE A 23 5.08 -7.51 3.84
CA PHE A 23 4.66 -8.88 3.58
C PHE A 23 3.84 -8.99 2.28
N LEU A 24 2.88 -8.11 2.06
CA LEU A 24 2.04 -8.13 0.86
C LEU A 24 2.81 -7.74 -0.40
N LEU A 25 3.71 -6.77 -0.32
CA LEU A 25 4.61 -6.41 -1.42
C LEU A 25 5.55 -7.57 -1.78
N TRP A 26 6.09 -8.25 -0.77
CA TRP A 26 6.90 -9.45 -0.96
C TRP A 26 6.09 -10.56 -1.63
N LEU A 27 4.88 -10.85 -1.14
CA LEU A 27 3.98 -11.85 -1.71
C LEU A 27 3.59 -11.52 -3.16
N TYR A 28 3.32 -10.25 -3.46
CA TYR A 28 3.04 -9.78 -4.80
C TYR A 28 4.23 -9.99 -5.74
N ARG A 29 5.45 -9.70 -5.28
CA ARG A 29 6.67 -9.91 -6.06
C ARG A 29 7.00 -11.39 -6.26
N TYR A 30 6.76 -12.22 -5.24
CA TYR A 30 6.98 -13.65 -5.26
C TYR A 30 6.04 -14.36 -6.26
N SER A 31 4.81 -13.87 -6.41
CA SER A 31 3.81 -14.41 -7.33
C SER A 31 3.99 -14.02 -8.80
N VAL A 32 5.11 -13.39 -9.19
CA VAL A 32 5.40 -13.03 -10.59
C VAL A 32 5.76 -14.29 -11.39
N PRO A 33 5.09 -14.59 -12.52
CA PRO A 33 5.46 -15.70 -13.40
C PRO A 33 6.85 -15.51 -14.02
N SER A 34 7.65 -16.58 -14.10
CA SER A 34 8.99 -16.53 -14.73
C SER A 34 8.95 -16.22 -16.23
N SER A 35 7.83 -16.52 -16.90
CA SER A 35 7.58 -16.25 -18.33
C SER A 35 6.95 -14.89 -18.60
N ALA A 36 6.86 -13.99 -17.60
CA ALA A 36 6.21 -12.71 -17.75
C ALA A 36 6.90 -11.81 -18.80
N PRO A 37 6.15 -11.17 -19.71
CA PRO A 37 6.72 -10.27 -20.70
C PRO A 37 7.26 -8.99 -20.05
N ALA A 38 8.19 -8.31 -20.74
CA ALA A 38 8.86 -7.12 -20.22
C ALA A 38 7.92 -5.98 -19.81
N TRP A 39 6.78 -5.79 -20.50
CA TRP A 39 5.80 -4.77 -20.14
C TRP A 39 5.12 -5.06 -18.80
N LEU A 40 4.85 -6.33 -18.50
CA LEU A 40 4.21 -6.75 -17.25
C LEU A 40 5.17 -6.57 -16.07
N LEU A 41 6.45 -6.84 -16.28
CA LEU A 41 7.50 -6.57 -15.29
C LEU A 41 7.65 -5.07 -14.98
N ARG A 42 7.54 -4.20 -16.00
CA ARG A 42 7.56 -2.73 -15.79
C ARG A 42 6.33 -2.27 -15.02
N PHE A 43 5.15 -2.80 -15.38
CA PHE A 43 3.92 -2.52 -14.65
C PHE A 43 4.02 -2.98 -13.19
N ASP A 44 4.56 -4.18 -12.93
CA ASP A 44 4.78 -4.69 -11.58
C ASP A 44 5.73 -3.81 -10.76
N ALA A 45 6.83 -3.35 -11.38
CA ALA A 45 7.77 -2.44 -10.74
C ALA A 45 7.11 -1.09 -10.39
N LEU A 46 6.33 -0.54 -11.31
CA LEU A 46 5.58 0.69 -11.07
C LEU A 46 4.56 0.49 -9.94
N LEU A 47 3.79 -0.59 -9.97
CA LEU A 47 2.79 -0.88 -8.96
C LEU A 47 3.42 -1.07 -7.58
N PHE A 48 4.58 -1.70 -7.50
CA PHE A 48 5.33 -1.85 -6.25
C PHE A 48 5.66 -0.49 -5.62
N VAL A 49 6.21 0.43 -6.42
CA VAL A 49 6.57 1.78 -5.96
C VAL A 49 5.33 2.59 -5.60
N VAL A 50 4.31 2.60 -6.47
CA VAL A 50 3.06 3.33 -6.24
C VAL A 50 2.37 2.85 -4.98
N THR A 51 2.29 1.53 -4.77
CA THR A 51 1.63 0.95 -3.59
C THR A 51 2.33 1.35 -2.29
N ALA A 52 3.66 1.24 -2.24
CA ALA A 52 4.43 1.66 -1.08
C ALA A 52 4.28 3.17 -0.81
N ALA A 53 4.36 3.98 -1.86
CA ALA A 53 4.21 5.43 -1.77
C ALA A 53 2.80 5.82 -1.30
N SER A 54 1.74 5.18 -1.80
CA SER A 54 0.35 5.47 -1.42
C SER A 54 0.09 5.23 0.07
N VAL A 55 0.61 4.15 0.64
CA VAL A 55 0.47 3.87 2.09
C VAL A 55 1.08 4.99 2.93
N VAL A 56 2.32 5.39 2.61
CA VAL A 56 3.00 6.49 3.31
C VAL A 56 2.25 7.79 3.12
N LEU A 57 1.81 8.09 1.90
CA LEU A 57 1.12 9.33 1.57
C LEU A 57 -0.22 9.44 2.30
N ILE A 58 -1.01 8.37 2.38
CA ILE A 58 -2.28 8.34 3.10
C ILE A 58 -2.08 8.67 4.57
N ILE A 59 -1.07 8.05 5.22
CA ILE A 59 -0.83 8.27 6.64
C ILE A 59 -0.31 9.68 6.89
N VAL A 60 0.68 10.13 6.12
CA VAL A 60 1.29 11.47 6.27
C VAL A 60 0.27 12.57 5.99
N LEU A 61 -0.41 12.52 4.83
CA LEU A 61 -1.42 13.53 4.49
C LEU A 61 -2.63 13.47 5.41
N GLY A 62 -3.03 12.28 5.84
CA GLY A 62 -4.12 12.10 6.79
C GLY A 62 -3.88 12.83 8.10
N HIS A 63 -2.69 12.70 8.68
CA HIS A 63 -2.30 13.43 9.90
C HIS A 63 -2.10 14.93 9.68
N HIS A 64 -1.85 15.38 8.45
CA HIS A 64 -1.71 16.79 8.13
C HIS A 64 -3.02 17.49 7.79
N LEU A 65 -4.01 16.78 7.24
CA LEU A 65 -5.22 17.37 6.67
C LEU A 65 -6.48 17.12 7.50
N ILE A 66 -6.48 16.10 8.36
CA ILE A 66 -7.68 15.68 9.08
C ILE A 66 -7.48 15.90 10.58
N GLU A 67 -8.28 16.81 11.13
CA GLU A 67 -8.39 16.96 12.58
C GLU A 67 -9.53 16.07 13.10
N TYR A 68 -9.15 14.90 13.62
CA TYR A 68 -10.10 13.98 14.24
C TYR A 68 -9.64 13.62 15.66
N PRO A 69 -10.50 13.76 16.68
CA PRO A 69 -10.09 13.58 18.06
C PRO A 69 -9.78 12.11 18.40
N GLY A 70 -8.76 11.90 19.24
CA GLY A 70 -8.46 10.60 19.85
C GLY A 70 -7.81 9.58 18.91
N MET A 71 -8.04 8.28 19.17
CA MET A 71 -7.52 7.15 18.37
C MET A 71 -8.27 6.92 17.06
N GLY A 72 -9.41 7.59 16.84
CA GLY A 72 -10.24 7.37 15.65
C GLY A 72 -9.52 7.69 14.34
N LEU A 73 -8.68 8.73 14.33
CA LEU A 73 -7.87 9.10 13.16
C LEU A 73 -6.92 7.98 12.75
N ASN A 74 -6.16 7.45 13.71
CA ASN A 74 -5.19 6.38 13.50
C ASN A 74 -5.86 5.15 12.89
N VAL A 75 -6.96 4.69 13.49
CA VAL A 75 -7.71 3.51 13.00
C VAL A 75 -8.20 3.74 11.57
N MET A 76 -8.76 4.91 11.29
CA MET A 76 -9.27 5.25 9.96
C MET A 76 -8.14 5.27 8.91
N LEU A 77 -7.01 5.93 9.20
CA LEU A 77 -5.89 6.03 8.26
C LEU A 77 -5.22 4.67 8.00
N VAL A 78 -5.02 3.87 9.04
CA VAL A 78 -4.47 2.52 8.92
C VAL A 78 -5.42 1.63 8.11
N ALA A 79 -6.72 1.65 8.41
CA ALA A 79 -7.72 0.90 7.64
C ALA A 79 -7.74 1.32 6.16
N PHE A 80 -7.72 2.64 5.90
CA PHE A 80 -7.71 3.16 4.54
C PHE A 80 -6.43 2.77 3.78
N ALA A 81 -5.27 2.86 4.43
CA ALA A 81 -4.00 2.42 3.87
C ALA A 81 -4.03 0.92 3.50
N TYR A 82 -4.60 0.06 4.34
CA TYR A 82 -4.77 -1.35 4.02
C TYR A 82 -5.76 -1.60 2.89
N CYS A 83 -6.89 -0.89 2.84
CA CYS A 83 -7.83 -0.97 1.73
C CYS A 83 -7.15 -0.58 0.41
N THR A 84 -6.36 0.50 0.40
CA THR A 84 -5.58 0.91 -0.78
C THR A 84 -4.55 -0.14 -1.18
N LEU A 85 -3.81 -0.67 -0.21
CA LEU A 85 -2.82 -1.73 -0.42
C LEU A 85 -3.46 -2.96 -1.09
N VAL A 86 -4.55 -3.49 -0.52
CA VAL A 86 -5.27 -4.64 -1.06
C VAL A 86 -5.84 -4.34 -2.45
N THR A 87 -6.39 -3.15 -2.66
CA THR A 87 -6.97 -2.77 -3.95
C THR A 87 -5.91 -2.70 -5.05
N LEU A 88 -4.79 -2.02 -4.82
CA LEU A 88 -3.74 -1.87 -5.81
C LEU A 88 -3.10 -3.21 -6.17
N LEU A 89 -2.75 -4.02 -5.16
CA LEU A 89 -2.19 -5.36 -5.40
C LEU A 89 -3.21 -6.31 -6.05
N GLY A 90 -4.48 -6.19 -5.66
CA GLY A 90 -5.61 -6.88 -6.29
C GLY A 90 -5.72 -6.58 -7.78
N ILE A 91 -5.63 -5.31 -8.18
CA ILE A 91 -5.57 -4.89 -9.59
C ILE A 91 -4.37 -5.53 -10.27
N GLY A 92 -3.20 -5.52 -9.63
CA GLY A 92 -1.99 -6.14 -10.17
C GLY A 92 -2.17 -7.64 -10.46
N TRP A 93 -2.73 -8.39 -9.51
CA TRP A 93 -3.08 -9.80 -9.71
C TRP A 93 -4.12 -9.99 -10.81
N GLY A 94 -5.13 -9.11 -10.89
CA GLY A 94 -6.13 -9.12 -11.94
C GLY A 94 -5.53 -8.93 -13.33
N VAL A 95 -4.62 -7.98 -13.50
CA VAL A 95 -3.89 -7.76 -14.77
C VAL A 95 -3.08 -9.00 -15.14
N ARG A 96 -2.37 -9.60 -14.19
CA ARG A 96 -1.62 -10.85 -14.42
C ARG A 96 -2.53 -12.01 -14.79
N TRP A 97 -3.69 -12.13 -14.14
CA TRP A 97 -4.66 -13.18 -14.45
C TRP A 97 -5.21 -13.01 -15.88
N LEU A 98 -5.67 -11.81 -16.23
CA LEU A 98 -6.15 -11.50 -17.59
C LEU A 98 -5.10 -11.74 -18.67
N TRP A 99 -3.83 -11.45 -18.38
CA TRP A 99 -2.74 -11.77 -19.30
C TRP A 99 -2.57 -13.28 -19.50
N ARG A 100 -2.61 -14.07 -18.42
CA ARG A 100 -2.50 -15.54 -18.52
C ARG A 100 -3.64 -16.16 -19.35
N GLU A 101 -4.87 -15.71 -19.14
CA GLU A 101 -6.05 -16.17 -19.91
C GLU A 101 -5.94 -15.84 -21.41
N ARG A 102 -5.18 -14.80 -21.78
CA ARG A 102 -4.96 -14.42 -23.18
C ARG A 102 -3.72 -15.06 -23.82
N ALA A 103 -2.84 -15.64 -23.01
CA ALA A 103 -1.57 -16.20 -23.45
C ALA A 103 -1.58 -17.73 -23.57
N GLY A 104 -2.62 -18.40 -23.06
CA GLY A 104 -2.95 -19.80 -23.31
C GLY A 104 -3.96 -19.93 -24.44
#